data_AF-A0A376DWC9-F1
#
_entry.id   AF-A0A376DWC9-F1
#
_cell.length_a   1.000
_cell.length_b   1.000
_cell.length_c   1.000
_cell.angle_alpha   90.00
_cell.angle_beta   90.00
_cell.angle_gamma   90.00
#
_symmetry.space_group_name_H-M   'P 1'
#
loop_
_entity.id
_entity.type
_entity.pdbx_description
1 polymer ?
#
loop_
_entity_poly.entity_id
_entity_poly.type
_entity_poly.pdbx_seq_one_letter_code
_entity_poly.pdbx_strand_id
1 'polypeptide(L)' 'MGIGKYCYIEKAILDKNCYIGDNVKIIGGKHLPDGDYGTHSVQDGIVVVKKGAVLPSGTHIG' A
#
# COMPACT_ATOMS: atom_id res chain seq x y z
N MET A 1 4.44 7.92 12.64
CA MET A 1 4.52 7.10 11.42
C MET A 1 3.81 5.81 11.70
N GLY A 2 2.93 5.37 10.81
CA GLY A 2 2.12 4.21 11.09
C GLY A 2 0.92 4.11 10.17
N ILE A 3 0.00 3.24 10.57
CA ILE A 3 -1.23 2.96 9.85
C ILE A 3 -2.35 3.78 10.47
N GLY A 4 -3.06 4.56 9.65
CA GLY A 4 -4.26 5.28 10.05
C GLY A 4 -5.40 4.36 10.50
N LYS A 5 -6.52 4.96 10.89
CA LYS A 5 -7.72 4.24 11.36
C LYS A 5 -8.49 3.65 10.19
N TYR A 6 -9.17 2.53 10.43
CA TYR A 6 -10.06 1.86 9.46
C TYR A 6 -9.36 1.45 8.15
N CYS A 7 -8.07 1.14 8.23
CA CYS A 7 -7.32 0.64 7.09
C CYS A 7 -7.52 -0.87 6.92
N TYR A 8 -7.50 -1.32 5.67
CA TYR A 8 -7.50 -2.73 5.31
C TYR A 8 -6.27 -3.03 4.47
N ILE A 9 -5.39 -3.91 4.95
CA ILE A 9 -4.11 -4.21 4.30
C ILE A 9 -4.01 -5.73 4.17
N GLU A 10 -4.02 -6.21 2.93
CA GLU A 10 -3.96 -7.62 2.58
C GLU A 10 -2.91 -7.84 1.49
N LYS A 11 -2.09 -8.90 1.63
CA LYS A 11 -1.02 -9.26 0.68
C LYS A 11 -0.12 -8.06 0.33
N ALA A 12 0.34 -7.37 1.37
CA ALA A 12 1.20 -6.20 1.21
C ALA A 12 2.40 -6.24 2.16
N ILE A 13 3.50 -5.66 1.70
CA ILE A 13 4.71 -5.38 2.46
C ILE A 13 4.77 -3.87 2.69
N LEU A 14 4.87 -3.46 3.94
CA LEU A 14 5.06 -2.06 4.31
C LEU A 14 6.51 -1.83 4.71
N ASP A 15 7.22 -0.99 3.96
CA ASP A 15 8.60 -0.65 4.28
C ASP A 15 8.66 0.44 5.38
N LYS A 16 9.84 0.62 5.97
CA LYS A 16 10.04 1.48 7.13
C LYS A 16 9.60 2.91 6.84
N ASN A 17 9.07 3.57 7.87
CA ASN A 17 8.70 4.98 7.82
C ASN A 17 7.63 5.35 6.78
N CYS A 18 6.90 4.39 6.23
CA CYS A 18 5.72 4.71 5.43
C CYS A 18 4.64 5.38 6.29
N TYR A 19 3.84 6.25 5.67
CA TYR A 19 2.70 6.90 6.27
C TYR A 19 1.44 6.46 5.54
N ILE A 20 0.54 5.76 6.25
CA ILE A 20 -0.75 5.36 5.70
C ILE A 20 -1.82 6.22 6.38
N GLY A 21 -2.57 6.98 5.58
CA GLY A 21 -3.70 7.78 6.06
C GLY A 21 -4.87 6.92 6.55
N ASP A 22 -5.94 7.58 6.99
CA ASP A 22 -7.15 6.90 7.47
C ASP A 22 -7.97 6.36 6.28
N ASN A 23 -8.70 5.24 6.48
CA ASN A 23 -9.55 4.60 5.47
C ASN A 23 -8.79 4.16 4.20
N VAL A 24 -7.51 3.83 4.32
CA VAL A 24 -6.74 3.29 3.19
C VAL A 24 -7.03 1.80 3.01
N LYS A 25 -7.21 1.37 1.76
CA LYS A 25 -7.34 -0.04 1.39
C LYS A 25 -6.20 -0.45 0.49
N ILE A 26 -5.45 -1.46 0.89
CA ILE A 26 -4.41 -2.12 0.11
C ILE A 26 -4.80 -3.59 0.00
N ILE A 27 -5.20 -4.03 -1.18
CA ILE A 27 -5.64 -5.40 -1.46
C ILE A 27 -4.76 -5.92 -2.59
N GLY A 28 -3.65 -6.55 -2.20
CA GLY A 28 -2.80 -7.25 -3.15
C GLY A 28 -3.52 -8.46 -3.75
N GLY A 29 -3.11 -8.85 -4.94
CA GLY A 29 -3.57 -10.07 -5.58
C GLY A 29 -3.04 -10.19 -7.00
N LYS A 30 -3.14 -11.40 -7.56
CA LYS A 30 -2.72 -11.69 -8.95
C LYS A 30 -3.51 -10.92 -10.01
N HIS A 31 -4.56 -10.21 -9.61
CA HIS A 31 -5.35 -9.35 -10.48
C HIS A 31 -4.66 -8.00 -10.75
N LEU A 32 -3.67 -7.62 -9.93
CA LEU A 32 -2.89 -6.40 -10.14
C LEU A 32 -1.72 -6.65 -11.09
N PRO A 33 -1.48 -5.78 -12.08
CA PRO A 33 -0.30 -5.88 -12.92
C PRO A 33 0.96 -5.48 -12.14
N ASP A 34 2.04 -6.19 -12.41
CA ASP A 34 3.34 -5.88 -11.81
C ASP A 34 3.88 -4.56 -12.37
N GLY A 35 4.48 -3.75 -11.50
CA GLY A 35 4.97 -2.43 -11.89
C GLY A 35 5.32 -1.53 -10.71
N ASP A 36 5.90 -0.38 -11.04
CA ASP A 36 6.22 0.70 -10.09
C ASP A 36 5.25 1.88 -10.29
N TYR A 37 4.54 2.24 -9.22
CA TYR A 37 3.55 3.31 -9.18
C TYR A 37 4.03 4.52 -8.38
N GLY A 38 5.34 4.62 -8.13
CA GLY A 38 5.97 5.73 -7.42
C GLY A 38 5.93 5.56 -5.90
N THR A 39 4.73 5.46 -5.30
CA THR A 39 4.56 5.28 -3.84
C THR A 39 4.62 3.83 -3.38
N HIS A 40 4.26 2.92 -4.30
CA HIS A 40 4.25 1.49 -4.08
C HIS A 40 4.65 0.78 -5.38
N SER A 41 5.06 -0.48 -5.28
CA SER A 41 5.24 -1.38 -6.41
C SER A 41 4.40 -2.62 -6.21
N VAL A 42 4.00 -3.27 -7.30
CA VAL A 42 3.34 -4.58 -7.27
C VAL A 42 4.29 -5.60 -7.89
N GLN A 43 4.48 -6.72 -7.20
CA GLN A 43 5.26 -7.84 -7.68
C GLN A 43 4.61 -9.15 -7.26
N ASP A 44 4.31 -10.04 -8.20
CA ASP A 44 3.63 -11.32 -7.98
C ASP A 44 2.31 -11.17 -7.19
N GLY A 45 1.61 -10.05 -7.39
CA GLY A 45 0.40 -9.71 -6.65
C GLY A 45 0.61 -9.32 -5.18
N ILE A 46 1.84 -9.03 -4.78
CA ILE A 46 2.19 -8.45 -3.47
C ILE A 46 2.40 -6.95 -3.65
N VAL A 47 1.68 -6.13 -2.90
CA VAL A 47 1.86 -4.66 -2.90
C VAL A 47 2.98 -4.29 -1.94
N VAL A 48 4.03 -3.64 -2.41
CA VAL A 48 5.15 -3.15 -1.60
C VAL A 48 5.06 -1.64 -1.50
N VAL A 49 4.71 -1.11 -0.32
CA VAL A 49 4.73 0.33 -0.05
C VAL A 49 6.16 0.75 0.28
N LYS A 50 6.70 1.71 -0.47
CA LYS A 50 8.11 2.10 -0.36
C LYS A 50 8.44 2.84 0.93
N LYS A 51 9.72 2.79 1.34
CA LYS A 51 10.23 3.51 2.51
C LYS A 51 9.91 5.00 2.43
N GLY A 52 9.31 5.56 3.48
CA GLY A 52 8.97 6.99 3.52
C GLY A 52 7.82 7.40 2.60
N ALA A 53 7.17 6.46 1.91
CA ALA A 53 6.02 6.77 1.06
C ALA A 53 4.84 7.25 1.92
N VAL A 54 4.07 8.19 1.37
CA VAL A 54 2.87 8.73 1.99
C VAL A 54 1.67 8.31 1.14
N LEU A 55 0.79 7.51 1.73
CA LEU A 55 -0.51 7.16 1.18
C LEU A 55 -1.58 8.04 1.85
N PRO A 56 -2.20 8.98 1.11
CA PRO A 56 -3.24 9.85 1.65
C PRO A 56 -4.45 9.08 2.19
N SER A 57 -5.22 9.70 3.09
CA SER A 57 -6.47 9.11 3.59
C SER A 57 -7.43 8.82 2.43
N GLY A 58 -8.11 7.67 2.46
CA GLY A 58 -9.00 7.23 1.39
C GLY A 58 -8.30 6.71 0.14
N THR A 59 -7.00 6.41 0.19
CA THR A 59 -6.30 5.76 -0.94
C THR A 59 -6.75 4.31 -1.08
N HIS A 60 -7.02 3.88 -2.31
CA HIS A 60 -7.39 2.51 -2.63
C HIS A 60 -6.39 1.94 -3.65
N ILE A 61 -5.73 0.83 -3.28
CA ILE A 61 -4.81 0.06 -4.10
C ILE A 61 -5.33 -1.38 -4.11
N GLY A 62 -5.71 -1.91 -5.27
CA GLY A 62 -6.41 -3.20 -5.37
C GLY A 62 -7.62 -3.14 -6.26
#